data_AF-A0A948C4S4-F1
#
_entry.id   AF-A0A948C4S4-F1
#
_cell.length_a   1.000
_cell.length_b   1.000
_cell.length_c   1.000
_cell.angle_alpha   90.00
_cell.angle_beta   90.00
_cell.angle_gamma   90.00
#
_symmetry.space_group_name_H-M   'P 1'
#
loop_
_entity.id
_entity.type
_entity.pdbx_description
1 polymer ?
#
loop_
_entity_poly.entity_id
_entity_poly.type
_entity_poly.pdbx_seq_one_letter_code
_entity_poly.pdbx_strand_id
1 'polypeptide(L)'
;MGLKKNGAPDTIFNPNNFITRAQFGTMLSRLLYDGAYNVPLDSKSLWYQEHLEALQENNIMTKISSPMTRKEIKGWIILMMYRIANK
;
A
#
# COMPACT_ATOMS: atom_id res chain seq x y z
N MET A 1 -11.40 4.21 -0.46
CA MET A 1 -10.28 5.05 -0.87
C MET A 1 -9.71 4.50 -2.18
N GLY A 2 -10.32 4.82 -3.33
CA GLY A 2 -9.77 4.60 -4.68
C GLY A 2 -9.38 3.17 -5.11
N LEU A 3 -9.40 2.18 -4.20
CA LEU A 3 -9.12 0.77 -4.45
C LEU A 3 -10.16 -0.08 -3.73
N LYS A 4 -10.73 -1.03 -4.47
CA LYS A 4 -11.65 -2.04 -3.94
C LYS A 4 -10.89 -3.07 -3.11
N LYS A 5 -11.63 -3.92 -2.37
CA LYS A 5 -11.05 -5.00 -1.53
C LYS A 5 -10.17 -5.98 -2.33
N ASN A 6 -10.39 -6.07 -3.64
CA ASN A 6 -9.64 -6.91 -4.58
C ASN A 6 -8.46 -6.19 -5.27
N GLY A 7 -8.14 -4.94 -4.88
CA GLY A 7 -6.99 -4.20 -5.43
C GLY A 7 -7.23 -3.48 -6.75
N ALA A 8 -8.41 -3.64 -7.36
CA ALA A 8 -8.80 -2.90 -8.55
C ALA A 8 -9.10 -1.43 -8.22
N PRO A 9 -8.90 -0.49 -9.17
CA PRO A 9 -9.37 0.88 -9.04
C PRO A 9 -10.85 0.94 -8.67
N ASP A 10 -11.16 1.77 -7.68
CA ASP A 10 -12.53 2.08 -7.29
C ASP A 10 -13.00 3.32 -8.04
N THR A 11 -14.23 3.30 -8.52
CA THR A 11 -14.84 4.42 -9.26
C THR A 11 -15.30 5.52 -8.32
N ILE A 12 -15.33 5.27 -7.01
CA ILE A 12 -15.76 6.22 -5.98
C ILE A 12 -14.59 6.58 -5.06
N PHE A 13 -14.24 7.86 -5.04
CA PHE A 13 -13.34 8.39 -4.03
C PHE A 13 -14.11 8.62 -2.72
N ASN A 14 -13.82 7.79 -1.71
CA ASN A 14 -14.41 7.89 -0.37
C ASN A 14 -13.38 8.46 0.62
N PRO A 15 -13.33 9.79 0.82
CA PRO A 15 -12.32 10.46 1.64
C PRO A 15 -12.52 10.29 3.15
N ASN A 16 -13.74 9.96 3.60
CA ASN A 16 -14.08 9.87 5.02
C ASN A 16 -13.79 8.48 5.61
N ASN A 17 -13.52 7.48 4.77
CA ASN A 17 -13.18 6.15 5.22
C ASN A 17 -11.72 6.04 5.64
N PHE A 18 -11.46 5.19 6.64
CA PHE A 18 -10.11 4.77 6.97
C PHE A 18 -9.46 4.02 5.80
N ILE A 19 -8.15 4.16 5.68
CA ILE A 19 -7.30 3.45 4.74
C ILE A 19 -6.59 2.29 5.45
N THR A 20 -6.55 1.12 4.81
CA THR A 20 -5.80 -0.04 5.33
C THR A 20 -4.32 0.03 4.94
N ARG A 21 -3.47 -0.70 5.66
CA ARG A 21 -2.03 -0.82 5.32
C ARG A 21 -1.82 -1.39 3.91
N ALA A 22 -2.65 -2.33 3.47
CA ALA A 22 -2.65 -2.83 2.10
C ALA A 22 -2.92 -1.72 1.09
N GLN A 23 -4.01 -0.94 1.27
CA GLN A 23 -4.36 0.14 0.36
C GLN A 23 -3.29 1.23 0.32
N PHE A 24 -2.79 1.64 1.49
CA PHE A 24 -1.74 2.65 1.58
C PHE A 24 -0.44 2.17 0.94
N GLY A 25 0.02 0.98 1.30
CA GLY A 25 1.27 0.42 0.81
C GLY A 25 1.24 0.20 -0.70
N THR A 26 0.14 -0.28 -1.27
CA THR A 26 0.00 -0.38 -2.72
C THR A 26 0.01 0.98 -3.40
N MET A 27 -0.70 1.98 -2.86
CA MET A 27 -0.68 3.33 -3.42
C MET A 27 0.74 3.93 -3.38
N LEU A 28 1.44 3.76 -2.26
CA LEU A 28 2.79 4.26 -2.07
C LEU A 28 3.80 3.54 -2.95
N SER A 29 3.71 2.22 -3.06
CA SER A 29 4.56 1.42 -3.94
C SER A 29 4.36 1.84 -5.41
N ARG A 30 3.11 2.09 -5.84
CA ARG A 30 2.84 2.59 -7.19
C ARG A 30 3.38 4.00 -7.43
N LEU A 31 3.35 4.86 -6.41
CA LEU A 31 3.96 6.19 -6.51
C LEU A 31 5.47 6.11 -6.74
N LEU A 32 6.15 5.15 -6.11
CA LEU A 32 7.61 5.03 -6.14
C LEU A 32 8.14 4.16 -7.29
N TYR A 33 7.39 3.13 -7.65
CA TYR A 33 7.84 2.05 -8.55
C TYR A 33 6.84 1.79 -9.69
N ASP A 34 5.89 2.69 -9.90
CA ASP A 34 4.86 2.59 -10.93
C ASP A 34 4.12 1.23 -10.90
N GLY A 35 4.04 0.51 -12.02
CA GLY A 35 3.34 -0.77 -12.12
C GLY A 35 4.17 -2.01 -11.74
N ALA A 36 5.42 -1.85 -11.28
CA ALA A 36 6.40 -2.95 -11.20
C ALA A 36 5.96 -4.15 -10.34
N TYR A 37 5.14 -3.91 -9.32
CA TYR A 37 4.67 -4.92 -8.37
C TYR A 37 3.16 -5.21 -8.49
N ASN A 38 2.55 -4.83 -9.60
CA ASN A 38 1.16 -5.17 -9.88
C ASN A 38 1.07 -6.66 -10.24
N VAL A 39 0.22 -7.39 -9.52
CA VAL A 39 -0.09 -8.77 -9.86
C VAL A 39 -1.30 -8.86 -10.80
N PRO A 40 -1.33 -9.82 -11.73
CA PRO A 40 -2.52 -10.14 -12.51
C PRO A 40 -3.71 -10.50 -11.62
N LEU A 41 -4.93 -10.17 -12.07
CA LEU A 41 -6.16 -10.38 -11.28
C LEU A 41 -6.45 -11.86 -10.99
N ASP A 42 -5.96 -12.72 -11.88
CA ASP A 42 -6.04 -14.18 -11.89
C ASP A 42 -4.87 -14.87 -11.15
N SER A 43 -3.92 -14.08 -10.62
CA SER A 43 -2.84 -14.61 -9.79
C SER A 43 -3.36 -15.15 -8.45
N LYS A 44 -2.70 -16.20 -7.94
CA LYS A 44 -2.91 -16.70 -6.57
C LYS A 44 -2.35 -15.74 -5.52
N SER A 45 -1.45 -14.84 -5.93
CA SER A 45 -0.83 -13.86 -5.03
C SER A 45 -1.82 -12.77 -4.64
N LEU A 46 -1.70 -12.26 -3.42
CA LEU A 46 -2.54 -11.17 -2.94
C LEU A 46 -2.10 -9.85 -3.58
N TRP A 47 -3.05 -9.04 -4.04
CA TRP A 47 -2.80 -7.82 -4.83
C TRP A 47 -1.89 -6.76 -4.19
N TYR A 48 -1.66 -6.84 -2.88
CA TYR A 48 -0.81 -5.92 -2.13
C TYR A 48 0.53 -6.55 -1.71
N GLN A 49 0.69 -7.87 -1.83
CA GLN A 49 1.78 -8.57 -1.17
C GLN A 49 3.15 -8.12 -1.68
N GLU A 50 3.36 -8.18 -2.99
CA GLU A 50 4.63 -7.76 -3.63
C GLU A 50 4.92 -6.27 -3.39
N HIS A 51 3.87 -5.43 -3.40
CA HIS A 51 4.01 -4.02 -3.06
C HIS A 51 4.52 -3.79 -1.64
N LEU A 52 3.99 -4.54 -0.65
CA LEU A 52 4.39 -4.40 0.75
C LEU A 52 5.78 -4.97 1.01
N GLU A 53 6.11 -6.10 0.40
CA GLU A 53 7.44 -6.72 0.47
C GLU A 53 8.49 -5.76 -0.11
N ALA A 54 8.24 -5.19 -1.29
CA ALA A 54 9.13 -4.19 -1.89
C ALA A 54 9.36 -2.97 -0.99
N LEU A 55 8.30 -2.45 -0.35
CA LEU A 55 8.44 -1.34 0.60
C LEU A 55 9.21 -1.74 1.87
N GLN A 56 9.12 -3.00 2.28
CA GLN A 56 9.82 -3.52 3.45
C GLN A 56 11.31 -3.71 3.17
N GLU A 57 11.66 -4.35 2.05
CA GLU A 57 13.04 -4.52 1.57
C GLU A 57 13.75 -3.17 1.44
N ASN A 58 12.99 -2.16 1.01
CA ASN A 58 13.48 -0.81 0.86
C ASN A 58 13.51 0.00 2.18
N ASN A 59 13.27 -0.61 3.34
CA ASN A 59 13.23 0.03 4.66
C ASN A 59 12.22 1.18 4.80
N ILE A 60 11.25 1.29 3.89
CA ILE A 60 10.21 2.31 3.95
C ILE A 60 9.15 1.84 4.95
N MET A 61 8.58 0.65 4.75
CA MET A 61 7.58 0.05 5.62
C MET A 61 8.15 -1.14 6.39
N THR A 62 8.60 -0.92 7.61
CA THR A 62 9.30 -1.96 8.40
C THR A 62 8.41 -3.05 8.98
N LYS A 63 7.09 -2.86 9.03
CA LYS A 63 6.12 -3.85 9.53
C LYS A 63 4.98 -4.00 8.54
N ILE A 64 4.75 -5.19 8.02
CA ILE A 64 3.68 -5.44 7.02
C ILE A 64 2.55 -6.34 7.55
N SER A 65 2.51 -6.59 8.86
CA SER A 65 1.51 -7.48 9.48
C SER A 65 0.08 -6.94 9.42
N SER A 66 -0.87 -7.87 9.29
CA SER A 66 -2.32 -7.62 9.26
C SER A 66 -2.75 -6.52 8.26
N PRO A 67 -2.32 -6.59 6.99
CA PRO A 67 -2.38 -5.46 6.07
C PRO A 67 -3.82 -5.03 5.70
N MET A 68 -4.77 -5.95 5.76
CA MET A 68 -6.19 -5.69 5.44
C MET A 68 -7.00 -5.17 6.63
N THR A 69 -6.60 -5.48 7.87
CA THR A 69 -7.37 -5.11 9.08
C THR A 69 -6.74 -3.92 9.81
N ARG A 70 -5.43 -3.73 9.67
CA ARG A 70 -4.72 -2.59 10.24
C ARG A 70 -5.02 -1.32 9.44
N LYS A 71 -5.55 -0.32 10.13
CA LYS A 71 -5.73 1.04 9.61
C LYS A 71 -4.40 1.81 9.69
N GLU A 72 -4.04 2.54 8.64
CA GLU A 72 -2.92 3.47 8.74
C GLU A 72 -3.29 4.69 9.55
N ILE A 73 -2.31 5.20 10.28
CA ILE A 73 -2.43 6.44 11.05
C ILE A 73 -1.38 7.43 10.59
N LYS A 74 -1.69 8.73 10.75
CA LYS A 74 -0.87 9.84 10.23
C LYS A 74 0.60 9.75 10.61
N GLY A 75 0.93 9.38 11.85
CA GLY A 75 2.32 9.28 12.31
C GLY A 75 3.15 8.26 11.54
N TRP A 76 2.56 7.10 11.20
CA TRP A 76 3.26 6.08 10.39
C TRP A 76 3.43 6.54 8.95
N ILE A 77 2.42 7.22 8.39
CA ILE A 77 2.48 7.79 7.03
C ILE A 77 3.61 8.81 6.95
N ILE A 78 3.67 9.77 7.89
CA ILE A 78 4.73 10.79 7.91
C ILE A 78 6.11 10.15 8.07
N LEU A 79 6.25 9.15 8.94
CA LEU A 79 7.51 8.42 9.09
C LEU A 79 7.93 7.70 7.80
N MET A 80 6.98 7.11 7.07
CA MET A 80 7.25 6.49 5.76
C MET A 80 7.66 7.54 4.72
N MET A 81 7.01 8.70 4.66
CA MET A 81 7.41 9.80 3.78
C MET A 81 8.81 10.32 4.11
N TYR A 82 9.13 10.48 5.39
CA TYR A 82 10.46 10.87 5.84
C TYR A 82 11.52 9.86 5.40
N ARG A 83 11.26 8.57 5.53
CA ARG A 83 12.18 7.51 5.08
C ARG A 83 12.42 7.54 3.58
N ILE A 84 11.41 7.88 2.78
CA ILE A 84 11.56 8.05 1.33
C ILE A 84 12.44 9.25 1.01
N ALA A 85 12.22 10.38 1.68
CA ALA A 85 12.95 11.62 1.42
C ALA A 85 14.43 11.57 1.86
N ASN A 86 14.78 10.67 2.78
CA ASN A 86 16.14 10.53 3.33
C ASN A 86 16.79 9.20 2.93
N LYS A 87 16.37 8.66 1.79
CA LYS A 87 16.93 7.47 1.18
C LYS A 87 17.79 7.87 -0.02
#